data_AF-A0A9D8F6Q0-F1
#
_entry.id   AF-A0A9D8F6Q0-F1
#
_cell.length_a   1.000
_cell.length_b   1.000
_cell.length_c   1.000
_cell.angle_alpha   90.00
_cell.angle_beta   90.00
_cell.angle_gamma   90.00
#
_symmetry.space_group_name_H-M   'P 1'
#
loop_
_entity.id
_entity.type
_entity.pdbx_description
1 polymer ?
#
loop_
_entity_poly.entity_id
_entity_poly.type
_entity_poly.pdbx_seq_one_letter_code
_entity_poly.pdbx_strand_id
1 'polypeptide(L)'
;MRTIVLTSLFSLLASPAIAQTFTRDVAPVMFDACVSCHRGGGPGPFPLTTYEDVRRRATQIAQVTRSRFMPPWKVEPGVSHFVGQRLLTDTEIALIETWAKRGAPEGEPAAMPPAPTFADGWLLGTPSLVVRPDQPFVLPALDTDAFRIFAIRIPITRRTYVTGLEFHPGNARVVHHANIRIDRTDAARKLDEADPLPGYDGLMPRTAEYPEGHFLGWTPGQVAPLVPPELAWTLEPGSDLIVQLHLQPSGAAEEVLPEIGLYFTDQPPQRVPTILRLGSQGIDIPPGESQYVIRDSYVLPVDVQLLAVQPHAHYRAREIRGLATLPDGSTRLVMHIRDWDFRWQHVYRERTPVPLPKGTRLSMEYTYDNSAANLRNPEVPPARVFWGQRSRDEMGDLWFQLLASNEHDRLRMQAEVNSKMTSEDIVGYETMLKVTPDDAELHDDVALLYLGMGLAANAVRHFQASAALRPESASAQFNLGTALAAAGRLQESIAAFQQALSRRPDYGVAHGNLGRVLLVTGDVAGSLTHFQEAVKLEPLNPQNLLGLSEALALRGAIDQAIETIERAIKLPLPETLAKEVLAKRAMYRKMRK
;
A
#
# COMPACT_ATOMS: atom_id res chain seq x y z
N MET A 1 -59.40 -79.75 -6.64
CA MET A 1 -58.10 -79.15 -6.97
C MET A 1 -58.16 -77.67 -6.62
N ARG A 2 -57.47 -77.26 -5.55
CA ARG A 2 -57.39 -75.87 -5.07
C ARG A 2 -56.08 -75.28 -5.60
N THR A 3 -56.15 -74.19 -6.35
CA THR A 3 -54.97 -73.43 -6.78
C THR A 3 -54.97 -72.11 -6.04
N ILE A 4 -54.07 -71.99 -5.06
CA ILE A 4 -53.80 -70.76 -4.32
C ILE A 4 -52.73 -69.99 -5.11
N VAL A 5 -53.07 -68.79 -5.59
CA VAL A 5 -52.12 -67.87 -6.22
C VAL A 5 -51.52 -67.00 -5.12
N LEU A 6 -50.25 -67.25 -4.79
CA LEU A 6 -49.46 -66.39 -3.90
C LEU A 6 -48.96 -65.18 -4.73
N THR A 7 -49.46 -63.99 -4.42
CA THR A 7 -48.92 -62.72 -4.94
C THR A 7 -47.85 -62.22 -3.96
N SER A 8 -46.58 -62.38 -4.33
CA SER A 8 -45.46 -61.79 -3.58
C SER A 8 -45.37 -60.30 -3.87
N LEU A 9 -45.73 -59.46 -2.90
CA LEU A 9 -45.38 -58.04 -2.88
C LEU A 9 -43.87 -57.92 -2.58
N PHE A 10 -43.07 -57.60 -3.59
CA PHE A 10 -41.70 -57.12 -3.38
C PHE A 10 -41.79 -55.62 -3.03
N SER A 11 -41.76 -55.30 -1.73
CA SER A 11 -41.48 -53.94 -1.29
C SER A 11 -40.03 -53.63 -1.62
N LEU A 12 -39.79 -52.79 -2.64
CA LEU A 12 -38.53 -52.08 -2.77
C LEU A 12 -38.39 -51.16 -1.56
N LEU A 13 -37.69 -51.63 -0.52
CA LEU A 13 -37.09 -50.75 0.47
C LEU A 13 -36.07 -49.90 -0.29
N ALA A 14 -36.47 -48.68 -0.65
CA ALA A 14 -35.51 -47.65 -1.01
C ALA A 14 -34.55 -47.52 0.19
N SER A 15 -33.27 -47.87 0.00
CA SER A 15 -32.25 -47.57 0.99
C SER A 15 -32.39 -46.11 1.41
N PRO A 16 -32.45 -45.78 2.71
CA PRO A 16 -32.51 -44.39 3.12
C PRO A 16 -31.28 -43.71 2.53
N ALA A 17 -31.49 -42.75 1.62
CA ALA A 17 -30.41 -41.90 1.16
C ALA A 17 -29.73 -41.35 2.41
N ILE A 18 -28.45 -41.70 2.62
CA ILE A 18 -27.76 -41.39 3.86
C ILE A 18 -27.91 -39.89 4.10
N ALA A 19 -28.62 -39.53 5.17
CA ALA A 19 -28.90 -38.13 5.47
C ALA A 19 -27.57 -37.37 5.56
N GLN A 20 -27.51 -36.18 4.96
CA GLN A 20 -26.34 -35.31 5.06
C GLN A 20 -26.11 -34.97 6.53
N THR A 21 -24.87 -35.09 7.00
CA THR A 21 -24.48 -34.90 8.39
C THR A 21 -23.39 -33.84 8.51
N PHE A 22 -23.24 -33.27 9.70
CA PHE A 22 -22.15 -32.35 9.97
C PHE A 22 -20.79 -33.04 9.81
N THR A 23 -20.59 -34.15 10.52
CA THR A 23 -19.28 -34.82 10.61
C THR A 23 -18.73 -35.22 9.25
N ARG A 24 -19.55 -35.80 8.37
CA ARG A 24 -19.10 -36.25 7.05
C ARG A 24 -19.13 -35.15 5.99
N ASP A 25 -20.19 -34.35 5.95
CA ASP A 25 -20.50 -33.55 4.75
C ASP A 25 -20.26 -32.05 4.96
N VAL A 26 -20.69 -31.48 6.10
CA VAL A 26 -20.60 -30.01 6.33
C VAL A 26 -19.29 -29.57 6.98
N ALA A 27 -18.73 -30.38 7.88
CA ALA A 27 -17.47 -30.07 8.57
C ALA A 27 -16.30 -29.81 7.61
N PRO A 28 -16.08 -30.61 6.54
CA PRO A 28 -15.04 -30.31 5.55
C PRO A 28 -15.20 -28.92 4.92
N VAL A 29 -16.43 -28.54 4.55
CA VAL A 29 -16.73 -27.23 3.97
C VAL A 29 -16.47 -26.10 4.96
N MET A 30 -16.89 -26.27 6.22
CA MET A 30 -16.66 -25.26 7.27
C MET A 30 -15.17 -25.09 7.56
N PHE A 31 -14.42 -26.19 7.63
CA PHE A 31 -13.00 -26.20 7.96
C PHE A 31 -12.16 -25.54 6.86
N ASP A 32 -12.48 -25.81 5.60
CA ASP A 32 -11.78 -25.22 4.45
C ASP A 32 -12.14 -23.73 4.25
N ALA A 33 -13.44 -23.42 4.23
CA ALA A 33 -13.92 -22.11 3.79
C ALA A 33 -14.08 -21.07 4.92
N CYS A 34 -14.33 -21.51 6.16
CA CYS A 34 -14.77 -20.62 7.25
C CYS A 34 -13.80 -20.54 8.43
N VAL A 35 -13.20 -21.67 8.85
CA VAL A 35 -12.45 -21.76 10.11
C VAL A 35 -11.17 -20.92 10.15
N SER A 36 -10.54 -20.63 9.00
CA SER A 36 -9.38 -19.73 8.96
C SER A 36 -9.67 -18.36 9.61
N CYS A 37 -10.91 -17.86 9.47
CA CYS A 37 -11.38 -16.62 10.07
C CYS A 37 -12.19 -16.86 11.34
N HIS A 38 -13.08 -17.86 11.33
CA HIS A 38 -13.99 -18.17 12.42
C HIS A 38 -13.39 -19.18 13.41
N ARG A 39 -12.36 -18.74 14.13
CA ARG A 39 -11.66 -19.51 15.18
C ARG A 39 -11.30 -18.59 16.34
N GLY A 40 -10.89 -19.16 17.47
CA GLY A 40 -10.30 -18.39 18.56
C GLY A 40 -9.10 -17.56 18.06
N GLY A 41 -9.09 -16.26 18.37
CA GLY A 41 -8.07 -15.31 17.90
C GLY A 41 -8.14 -14.94 16.41
N GLY A 42 -9.08 -15.50 15.64
CA GLY A 42 -9.30 -15.12 14.25
C GLY A 42 -10.09 -13.81 14.09
N PRO A 43 -10.12 -13.23 12.88
CA PRO A 43 -10.87 -11.99 12.60
C PRO A 43 -12.40 -12.18 12.62
N GLY A 44 -12.90 -13.41 12.61
CA GLY A 44 -14.32 -13.71 12.70
C GLY A 44 -14.87 -13.44 14.12
N PRO A 45 -16.06 -12.85 14.26
CA PRO A 45 -16.61 -12.46 15.57
C PRO A 45 -17.02 -13.64 16.47
N PHE A 46 -17.01 -14.87 15.93
CA PHE A 46 -17.36 -16.09 16.65
C PHE A 46 -16.67 -17.31 16.02
N PRO A 47 -16.43 -18.38 16.79
CA PRO A 47 -15.86 -19.62 16.26
C PRO A 47 -16.89 -20.42 15.45
N LEU A 48 -16.38 -21.21 14.50
CA LEU A 48 -17.10 -22.23 13.73
C LEU A 48 -16.30 -23.56 13.70
N THR A 49 -15.51 -23.82 14.74
CA THR A 49 -14.56 -24.94 14.82
C THR A 49 -15.18 -26.24 15.33
N THR A 50 -16.37 -26.18 15.93
CA THR A 50 -17.06 -27.36 16.50
C THR A 50 -18.47 -27.51 15.92
N TYR A 51 -19.05 -28.71 16.02
CA TYR A 51 -20.43 -28.97 15.62
C TYR A 51 -21.40 -27.99 16.31
N GLU A 52 -21.29 -27.81 17.63
CA GLU A 52 -22.21 -26.95 18.39
C GLU A 52 -22.09 -25.47 17.99
N ASP A 53 -20.91 -25.01 17.57
CA ASP A 53 -20.73 -23.66 17.04
C ASP A 53 -21.46 -23.44 15.72
N VAL A 54 -21.37 -24.42 14.81
CA VAL A 54 -21.99 -24.37 13.48
C VAL A 54 -23.50 -24.58 13.59
N ARG A 55 -23.95 -25.57 14.37
CA ARG A 55 -25.36 -25.92 14.58
C ARG A 55 -26.17 -24.75 15.13
N ARG A 56 -25.65 -24.05 16.15
CA ARG A 56 -26.32 -22.87 16.74
C ARG A 56 -26.59 -21.75 15.74
N ARG A 57 -25.84 -21.73 14.62
CA ARG A 57 -25.94 -20.73 13.56
C ARG A 57 -26.37 -21.31 12.22
N ALA A 58 -26.84 -22.55 12.15
CA ALA A 58 -27.07 -23.27 10.89
C ALA A 58 -27.98 -22.48 9.91
N THR A 59 -29.07 -21.89 10.41
CA THR A 59 -29.96 -21.04 9.60
C THR A 59 -29.28 -19.78 9.09
N GLN A 60 -28.50 -19.10 9.95
CA GLN A 60 -27.77 -17.90 9.56
C GLN A 60 -26.69 -18.23 8.53
N ILE A 61 -25.92 -19.30 8.76
CA ILE A 61 -24.88 -19.79 7.84
C ILE A 61 -25.50 -20.09 6.48
N ALA A 62 -26.60 -20.84 6.43
CA ALA A 62 -27.32 -21.12 5.19
C ALA A 62 -27.77 -19.84 4.47
N GLN A 63 -28.25 -18.83 5.19
CA GLN A 63 -28.68 -17.55 4.60
C GLN A 63 -27.50 -16.76 4.02
N VAL A 64 -26.39 -16.64 4.74
CA VAL A 64 -25.23 -15.86 4.30
C VAL A 64 -24.45 -16.55 3.17
N THR A 65 -24.43 -17.88 3.13
CA THR A 65 -23.81 -18.62 2.03
C THR A 65 -24.67 -18.58 0.77
N ARG A 66 -26.00 -18.73 0.89
CA ARG A 66 -26.93 -18.60 -0.23
C ARG A 66 -26.88 -17.22 -0.89
N SER A 67 -26.82 -16.16 -0.09
CA SER A 67 -26.69 -14.79 -0.58
C SER A 67 -25.28 -14.45 -1.07
N ARG A 68 -24.32 -15.39 -0.97
CA ARG A 68 -22.89 -15.19 -1.27
C ARG A 68 -22.27 -14.02 -0.51
N PHE A 69 -22.86 -13.69 0.64
CA PHE A 69 -22.28 -12.72 1.59
C PHE A 69 -21.04 -13.32 2.27
N MET A 70 -21.05 -14.62 2.53
CA MET A 70 -19.93 -15.38 3.08
C MET A 70 -19.71 -16.69 2.30
N PRO A 71 -18.48 -17.18 2.18
CA PRO A 71 -17.23 -16.47 2.46
C PRO A 71 -17.05 -15.26 1.52
N PRO A 72 -16.32 -14.23 1.96
CA PRO A 72 -16.18 -12.99 1.21
C PRO A 72 -15.19 -13.18 0.05
N TRP A 73 -15.71 -13.59 -1.11
CA TRP A 73 -14.94 -13.69 -2.35
C TRP A 73 -15.68 -12.97 -3.48
N LYS A 74 -15.14 -11.83 -3.91
CA LYS A 74 -15.84 -10.90 -4.82
C LYS A 74 -15.54 -11.10 -6.30
N VAL A 75 -14.45 -11.79 -6.64
CA VAL A 75 -14.09 -12.01 -8.04
C VAL A 75 -14.98 -13.07 -8.65
N GLU A 76 -15.55 -12.76 -9.81
CA GLU A 76 -16.42 -13.65 -10.55
C GLU A 76 -15.72 -14.98 -10.91
N PRO A 77 -16.44 -16.11 -10.91
CA PRO A 77 -15.91 -17.38 -11.40
C PRO A 77 -15.40 -17.26 -12.85
N GLY A 78 -14.27 -17.91 -13.14
CA GLY A 78 -13.72 -17.98 -14.50
C GLY A 78 -12.78 -16.85 -14.90
N VAL A 79 -12.55 -15.83 -14.06
CA VAL A 79 -11.52 -14.80 -14.31
C VAL A 79 -10.11 -15.40 -14.27
N SER A 80 -9.77 -16.04 -13.14
CA SER A 80 -8.53 -16.82 -12.99
C SER A 80 -8.63 -17.78 -11.79
N HIS A 81 -7.52 -18.48 -11.51
CA HIS A 81 -7.36 -19.31 -10.32
C HIS A 81 -6.42 -18.63 -9.34
N PHE A 82 -6.94 -18.22 -8.20
CA PHE A 82 -6.19 -17.46 -7.21
C PHE A 82 -5.71 -18.33 -6.05
N VAL A 83 -4.64 -17.90 -5.40
CA VAL A 83 -4.21 -18.47 -4.12
C VAL A 83 -5.22 -18.09 -3.05
N GLY A 84 -5.61 -19.05 -2.20
CA GLY A 84 -6.58 -18.81 -1.14
C GLY A 84 -8.00 -18.50 -1.63
N GLN A 85 -8.34 -18.91 -2.85
CA GLN A 85 -9.70 -18.78 -3.39
C GLN A 85 -10.71 -19.57 -2.55
N ARG A 86 -11.57 -18.85 -1.83
CA ARG A 86 -12.59 -19.41 -0.92
C ARG A 86 -13.98 -19.18 -1.48
N LEU A 87 -14.29 -19.87 -2.58
CA LEU A 87 -15.61 -19.80 -3.21
C LEU A 87 -16.37 -21.09 -2.91
N LEU A 88 -17.53 -20.97 -2.27
CA LEU A 88 -18.45 -22.10 -2.18
C LEU A 88 -19.10 -22.34 -3.55
N THR A 89 -19.05 -23.59 -3.97
CA THR A 89 -19.80 -24.09 -5.14
C THR A 89 -21.29 -24.09 -4.84
N ASP A 90 -22.13 -24.04 -5.89
CA ASP A 90 -23.59 -24.14 -5.72
C ASP A 90 -24.00 -25.44 -5.01
N THR A 91 -23.24 -26.52 -5.22
CA THR A 91 -23.42 -27.81 -4.54
C THR A 91 -23.16 -27.71 -3.04
N GLU A 92 -22.07 -27.05 -2.62
CA GLU A 92 -21.75 -26.86 -1.20
C GLU A 92 -22.75 -25.93 -0.50
N ILE A 93 -23.21 -24.88 -1.19
CA ILE A 93 -24.28 -24.01 -0.70
C ILE A 93 -25.56 -24.82 -0.49
N ALA A 94 -25.98 -25.61 -1.48
CA ALA A 94 -27.17 -26.46 -1.39
C ALA A 94 -27.05 -27.53 -0.29
N LEU A 95 -25.86 -28.07 -0.07
CA LEU A 95 -25.54 -28.99 1.02
C LEU A 95 -25.77 -28.33 2.38
N ILE A 96 -25.20 -27.15 2.62
CA ILE A 96 -25.37 -26.39 3.87
C ILE A 96 -26.85 -26.06 4.09
N GLU A 97 -27.55 -25.57 3.06
CA GLU A 97 -28.98 -25.26 3.17
C GLU A 97 -29.81 -26.49 3.55
N THR A 98 -29.56 -27.62 2.88
CA THR A 98 -30.33 -28.85 3.08
C THR A 98 -30.07 -29.44 4.47
N TRP A 99 -28.82 -29.45 4.89
CA TRP A 99 -28.43 -29.85 6.25
C TRP A 99 -29.11 -28.97 7.31
N ALA A 100 -29.07 -27.65 7.15
CA ALA A 100 -29.71 -26.71 8.08
C ALA A 100 -31.24 -26.90 8.14
N LYS A 101 -31.91 -27.05 6.98
CA LYS A 101 -33.37 -27.29 6.89
C LYS A 101 -33.80 -28.60 7.57
N ARG A 102 -32.92 -29.59 7.65
CA ARG A 102 -33.17 -30.90 8.28
C ARG A 102 -32.89 -30.91 9.79
N GLY A 103 -32.68 -29.75 10.40
CA GLY A 103 -32.39 -29.64 11.83
C GLY A 103 -30.92 -29.85 12.19
N ALA A 104 -30.02 -29.73 11.21
CA ALA A 104 -28.57 -29.76 11.39
C ALA A 104 -28.05 -31.03 12.09
N PRO A 105 -28.32 -32.25 11.55
CA PRO A 105 -27.88 -33.50 12.18
C PRO A 105 -26.34 -33.59 12.28
N GLU A 106 -25.83 -34.04 13.43
CA GLU A 106 -24.38 -34.15 13.70
C GLU A 106 -23.73 -35.25 12.86
N GLY A 107 -24.27 -36.46 12.89
CA GLY A 107 -23.64 -37.65 12.31
C GLY A 107 -22.73 -38.39 13.28
N GLU A 108 -22.08 -39.45 12.80
CA GLU A 108 -21.21 -40.29 13.62
C GLU A 108 -19.91 -39.54 14.00
N PRO A 109 -19.53 -39.48 15.29
CA PRO A 109 -18.32 -38.78 15.72
C PRO A 109 -17.04 -39.28 15.05
N ALA A 110 -16.95 -40.59 14.76
CA ALA A 110 -15.80 -41.20 14.10
C ALA A 110 -15.59 -40.75 12.64
N ALA A 111 -16.61 -40.14 12.02
CA ALA A 111 -16.52 -39.59 10.67
C ALA A 111 -16.02 -38.13 10.64
N MET A 112 -15.77 -37.50 11.80
CA MET A 112 -15.32 -36.12 11.88
C MET A 112 -13.91 -35.98 11.26
N PRO A 113 -13.71 -35.06 10.28
CA PRO A 113 -12.38 -34.77 9.77
C PRO A 113 -11.50 -34.13 10.86
N PRO A 114 -10.17 -34.26 10.76
CA PRO A 114 -9.27 -33.55 11.66
C PRO A 114 -9.50 -32.04 11.55
N ALA A 115 -9.68 -31.39 12.70
CA ALA A 115 -9.81 -29.93 12.74
C ALA A 115 -8.49 -29.26 12.27
N PRO A 116 -8.56 -28.16 11.52
CA PRO A 116 -7.36 -27.39 11.16
C PRO A 116 -6.59 -26.94 12.40
N THR A 117 -5.28 -27.09 12.37
CA THR A 117 -4.36 -26.57 13.39
C THR A 117 -3.64 -25.34 12.86
N PHE A 118 -3.44 -24.35 13.72
CA PHE A 118 -2.76 -23.09 13.39
C PHE A 118 -1.65 -22.87 14.41
N ALA A 119 -0.43 -22.59 13.94
CA ALA A 119 0.75 -22.45 14.80
C ALA A 119 0.65 -21.16 15.62
N ASP A 120 0.28 -21.25 16.89
CA ASP A 120 0.04 -20.10 17.79
C ASP A 120 -0.87 -19.02 17.17
N GLY A 121 -1.82 -19.46 16.35
CA GLY A 121 -2.74 -18.59 15.65
C GLY A 121 -2.21 -17.93 14.36
N TRP A 122 -1.00 -18.25 13.91
CA TRP A 122 -0.45 -17.80 12.63
C TRP A 122 -0.83 -18.76 11.48
N LEU A 123 -1.35 -18.21 10.39
CA LEU A 123 -1.86 -18.94 9.24
C LEU A 123 -0.75 -19.40 8.29
N LEU A 124 0.37 -18.68 8.24
CA LEU A 124 1.53 -19.00 7.39
C LEU A 124 2.58 -19.87 8.10
N GLY A 125 2.26 -20.40 9.28
CA GLY A 125 3.18 -21.10 10.17
C GLY A 125 3.89 -20.15 11.14
N THR A 126 4.86 -20.66 11.90
CA THR A 126 5.59 -19.86 12.90
C THR A 126 6.41 -18.75 12.25
N PRO A 127 6.17 -17.46 12.58
CA PRO A 127 7.00 -16.36 12.09
C PRO A 127 8.45 -16.48 12.53
N SER A 128 9.37 -15.98 11.71
CA SER A 128 10.80 -15.86 12.08
C SER A 128 11.02 -14.74 13.11
N LEU A 129 10.17 -13.71 13.07
CA LEU A 129 10.19 -12.58 13.99
C LEU A 129 8.77 -12.04 14.15
N VAL A 130 8.33 -11.76 15.37
CA VAL A 130 7.09 -11.03 15.65
C VAL A 130 7.45 -9.64 16.18
N VAL A 131 6.89 -8.59 15.59
CA VAL A 131 7.03 -7.21 16.05
C VAL A 131 5.66 -6.60 16.35
N ARG A 132 5.61 -5.63 17.27
CA ARG A 132 4.39 -4.94 17.70
C ARG A 132 4.73 -3.57 18.28
N PRO A 133 3.79 -2.62 18.36
CA PRO A 133 3.99 -1.39 19.13
C PRO A 133 4.29 -1.69 20.60
N ASP A 134 5.05 -0.82 21.27
CA ASP A 134 5.45 -0.99 22.67
C ASP A 134 4.26 -0.91 23.64
N GLN A 135 3.24 -0.12 23.27
CA GLN A 135 2.03 0.10 24.07
C GLN A 135 0.79 0.01 23.18
N PRO A 136 -0.35 -0.44 23.73
CA PRO A 136 -1.62 -0.41 23.02
C PRO A 136 -2.09 1.03 22.78
N PHE A 137 -2.71 1.26 21.63
CA PHE A 137 -3.43 2.50 21.34
C PHE A 137 -4.89 2.36 21.77
N VAL A 138 -5.42 3.35 22.50
CA VAL A 138 -6.84 3.42 22.83
C VAL A 138 -7.53 4.32 21.83
N LEU A 139 -8.26 3.72 20.88
CA LEU A 139 -9.12 4.46 19.95
C LEU A 139 -10.28 5.07 20.74
N PRO A 140 -10.44 6.41 20.79
CA PRO A 140 -11.58 7.01 21.47
C PRO A 140 -12.89 6.73 20.72
N ALA A 141 -14.00 6.94 21.42
CA ALA A 141 -15.30 6.96 20.77
C ALA A 141 -15.38 8.17 19.82
N LEU A 142 -15.33 7.92 18.51
CA LEU A 142 -15.42 8.92 17.46
C LEU A 142 -16.61 8.63 16.55
N ASP A 143 -17.11 9.66 15.88
CA ASP A 143 -18.19 9.59 14.89
C ASP A 143 -17.67 9.46 13.43
N THR A 144 -16.35 9.56 13.24
CA THR A 144 -15.69 9.41 11.94
C THR A 144 -14.52 8.43 11.99
N ASP A 145 -14.14 7.90 10.82
CA ASP A 145 -12.92 7.11 10.62
C ASP A 145 -11.69 7.80 11.22
N ALA A 146 -10.78 7.01 11.80
CA ALA A 146 -9.49 7.47 12.29
C ALA A 146 -8.35 6.77 11.55
N PHE A 147 -7.24 7.46 11.37
CA PHE A 147 -6.04 6.91 10.73
C PHE A 147 -4.86 7.11 11.66
N ARG A 148 -4.28 6.00 12.13
CA ARG A 148 -3.16 6.01 13.07
C ARG A 148 -1.98 5.27 12.46
N ILE A 149 -0.80 5.85 12.54
CA ILE A 149 0.43 5.29 11.99
C ILE A 149 1.36 4.94 13.14
N PHE A 150 1.86 3.70 13.17
CA PHE A 150 2.82 3.22 14.17
C PHE A 150 4.19 3.00 13.52
N ALA A 151 5.24 3.53 14.13
CA ALA A 151 6.62 3.27 13.78
C ALA A 151 7.18 2.15 14.67
N ILE A 152 7.18 0.92 14.15
CA ILE A 152 7.58 -0.26 14.92
C ILE A 152 9.03 -0.63 14.60
N ARG A 153 9.88 -0.64 15.63
CA ARG A 153 11.29 -1.00 15.47
C ARG A 153 11.43 -2.47 15.05
N ILE A 154 12.31 -2.72 14.08
CA ILE A 154 12.63 -4.08 13.67
C ILE A 154 14.02 -4.47 14.22
N PRO A 155 14.11 -5.40 15.19
CA PRO A 155 15.35 -5.72 15.90
C PRO A 155 16.31 -6.63 15.11
N ILE A 156 16.62 -6.26 13.85
CA ILE A 156 17.61 -6.97 13.04
C ILE A 156 18.97 -6.26 13.08
N THR A 157 20.05 -7.05 13.17
CA THR A 157 21.43 -6.56 13.24
C THR A 157 22.21 -6.75 11.94
N ARG A 158 21.64 -7.48 10.98
CA ARG A 158 22.19 -7.72 9.65
C ARG A 158 21.08 -7.64 8.60
N ARG A 159 21.46 -7.38 7.34
CA ARG A 159 20.55 -7.48 6.20
C ARG A 159 19.84 -8.83 6.21
N THR A 160 18.52 -8.79 6.07
CA THR A 160 17.62 -9.95 6.13
C THR A 160 16.65 -9.91 4.94
N TYR A 161 16.22 -11.08 4.46
CA TYR A 161 15.31 -11.18 3.32
C TYR A 161 13.97 -11.75 3.78
N VAL A 162 12.87 -11.14 3.33
CA VAL A 162 11.52 -11.44 3.81
C VAL A 162 10.68 -12.04 2.69
N THR A 163 10.12 -13.24 2.92
CA THR A 163 9.24 -13.95 1.99
C THR A 163 7.76 -13.71 2.27
N GLY A 164 7.42 -13.12 3.41
CA GLY A 164 6.04 -12.77 3.69
C GLY A 164 5.86 -12.07 5.02
N LEU A 165 4.65 -11.58 5.19
CA LEU A 165 4.19 -10.89 6.38
C LEU A 165 2.78 -11.36 6.67
N GLU A 166 2.51 -11.69 7.93
CA GLU A 166 1.16 -11.88 8.45
C GLU A 166 0.87 -10.79 9.48
N PHE A 167 -0.34 -10.25 9.45
CA PHE A 167 -0.78 -9.15 10.31
C PHE A 167 -1.95 -9.63 11.17
N HIS A 168 -1.81 -9.48 12.48
CA HIS A 168 -2.87 -9.68 13.44
C HIS A 168 -3.32 -8.30 13.95
N PRO A 169 -4.61 -7.94 13.82
CA PRO A 169 -5.07 -6.58 14.12
C PRO A 169 -5.06 -6.22 15.61
N GLY A 170 -4.93 -7.21 16.51
CA GLY A 170 -5.15 -7.03 17.95
C GLY A 170 -6.62 -6.81 18.33
N ASN A 171 -7.34 -6.00 17.54
CA ASN A 171 -8.77 -5.78 17.66
C ASN A 171 -9.45 -5.68 16.29
N ALA A 172 -9.90 -6.83 15.77
CA ALA A 172 -10.55 -6.92 14.46
C ALA A 172 -11.94 -6.23 14.38
N ARG A 173 -12.49 -5.73 15.50
CA ARG A 173 -13.78 -5.00 15.51
C ARG A 173 -13.65 -3.59 14.95
N VAL A 174 -12.50 -2.96 15.17
CA VAL A 174 -12.26 -1.54 14.81
C VAL A 174 -11.18 -1.38 13.76
N VAL A 175 -10.26 -2.34 13.59
CA VAL A 175 -9.27 -2.29 12.50
C VAL A 175 -9.93 -2.72 11.19
N HIS A 176 -10.15 -1.77 10.29
CA HIS A 176 -10.76 -2.03 8.99
C HIS A 176 -9.74 -2.47 7.94
N HIS A 177 -8.57 -1.83 7.89
CA HIS A 177 -7.43 -2.32 7.12
C HIS A 177 -6.10 -1.79 7.67
N ALA A 178 -5.00 -2.40 7.24
CA ALA A 178 -3.65 -1.91 7.50
C ALA A 178 -2.87 -1.74 6.20
N ASN A 179 -2.12 -0.64 6.07
CA ASN A 179 -1.10 -0.43 5.05
C ASN A 179 0.26 -0.43 5.73
N ILE A 180 1.17 -1.28 5.26
CA ILE A 180 2.44 -1.54 5.94
C ILE A 180 3.57 -1.15 4.99
N ARG A 181 4.50 -0.34 5.48
CA ARG A 181 5.62 0.20 4.71
C ARG A 181 6.91 0.11 5.49
N ILE A 182 8.03 0.38 4.81
CA ILE A 182 9.36 0.41 5.42
C ILE A 182 9.86 1.85 5.39
N ASP A 183 10.23 2.36 6.57
CA ASP A 183 11.04 3.58 6.67
C ASP A 183 12.49 3.15 6.92
N ARG A 184 13.37 3.47 5.96
CA ARG A 184 14.81 3.16 6.04
C ARG A 184 15.59 4.26 6.77
N THR A 185 14.89 5.26 7.30
CA THR A 185 15.42 6.38 8.08
C THR A 185 14.90 6.31 9.52
N ASP A 186 14.94 7.42 10.25
CA ASP A 186 14.32 7.58 11.56
C ASP A 186 13.14 8.58 11.56
N ALA A 187 12.64 8.96 10.38
CA ALA A 187 11.70 10.08 10.24
C ALA A 187 10.32 9.75 10.81
N ALA A 188 9.70 8.62 10.44
CA ALA A 188 8.42 8.20 11.04
C ALA A 188 8.55 7.97 12.55
N ARG A 189 9.69 7.46 13.00
CA ARG A 189 9.95 7.24 14.43
C ARG A 189 9.95 8.54 15.22
N LYS A 190 10.57 9.60 14.68
CA LYS A 190 10.55 10.93 15.29
C LYS A 190 9.14 11.52 15.35
N LEU A 191 8.28 11.21 14.36
CA LEU A 191 6.88 11.64 14.39
C LEU A 191 6.10 10.90 15.49
N ASP A 192 6.29 9.59 15.59
CA ASP A 192 5.69 8.75 16.65
C ASP A 192 6.16 9.20 18.05
N GLU A 193 7.47 9.36 18.25
CA GLU A 193 8.08 9.83 19.52
C GLU A 193 7.65 11.25 19.93
N ALA A 194 7.22 12.09 18.97
CA ALA A 194 6.75 13.44 19.23
C ALA A 194 5.25 13.50 19.59
N ASP A 195 4.48 12.46 19.26
CA ASP A 195 3.07 12.37 19.61
C ASP A 195 2.93 11.86 21.07
N PRO A 196 2.04 12.44 21.88
CA PRO A 196 1.85 12.00 23.27
C PRO A 196 1.15 10.63 23.39
N LEU A 197 0.57 10.11 22.32
CA LEU A 197 -0.11 8.81 22.27
C LEU A 197 0.70 7.84 21.38
N PRO A 198 0.55 6.50 21.53
CA PRO A 198 1.24 5.55 20.66
C PRO A 198 0.90 5.74 19.18
N GLY A 199 1.91 5.84 18.31
CA GLY A 199 1.73 6.19 16.90
C GLY A 199 1.61 7.69 16.66
N TYR A 200 1.21 8.10 15.47
CA TYR A 200 0.84 9.47 15.14
C TYR A 200 -0.31 9.50 14.13
N ASP A 201 -1.06 10.60 14.06
CA ASP A 201 -2.18 10.72 13.12
C ASP A 201 -1.69 10.92 11.69
N GLY A 202 -2.31 10.24 10.73
CA GLY A 202 -1.97 10.47 9.32
C GLY A 202 -2.67 9.57 8.31
N LEU A 203 -3.22 10.19 7.26
CA LEU A 203 -3.83 9.51 6.11
C LEU A 203 -2.81 8.81 5.22
N MET A 204 -1.53 9.21 5.27
CA MET A 204 -0.46 8.58 4.48
C MET A 204 0.86 8.62 5.25
N PRO A 205 1.58 7.50 5.40
CA PRO A 205 2.92 7.48 5.97
C PRO A 205 3.95 8.03 4.96
N ARG A 206 4.12 9.36 4.96
CA ARG A 206 4.92 10.11 3.95
C ARG A 206 6.40 9.74 3.92
N THR A 207 6.94 9.24 5.02
CA THR A 207 8.37 8.90 5.15
C THR A 207 8.70 7.47 4.75
N ALA A 208 7.68 6.67 4.42
CA ALA A 208 7.80 5.23 4.24
C ALA A 208 7.31 4.77 2.88
N GLU A 209 7.97 3.75 2.36
CA GLU A 209 7.71 3.18 1.04
C GLU A 209 7.27 1.73 1.16
N TYR A 210 6.46 1.26 0.19
CA TYR A 210 6.27 -0.17 0.04
C TYR A 210 7.61 -0.83 -0.33
N PRO A 211 7.92 -2.03 0.20
CA PRO A 211 9.13 -2.75 -0.20
C PRO A 211 9.06 -3.16 -1.67
N GLU A 212 10.22 -3.49 -2.24
CA GLU A 212 10.42 -3.51 -3.68
C GLU A 212 9.42 -4.43 -4.40
N GLY A 213 8.42 -3.85 -5.07
CA GLY A 213 7.45 -4.61 -5.85
C GLY A 213 6.39 -5.37 -5.05
N HIS A 214 6.21 -5.08 -3.76
CA HIS A 214 5.32 -5.86 -2.87
C HIS A 214 4.14 -5.04 -2.35
N PHE A 215 2.95 -5.64 -2.43
CA PHE A 215 1.78 -5.18 -1.68
C PHE A 215 1.90 -5.64 -0.23
N LEU A 216 2.08 -4.70 0.69
CA LEU A 216 2.00 -4.97 2.12
C LEU A 216 0.76 -4.29 2.68
N GLY A 217 -0.35 -4.99 2.65
CA GLY A 217 -1.60 -4.55 3.22
C GLY A 217 -2.37 -5.72 3.82
N TRP A 218 -3.31 -5.39 4.70
CA TRP A 218 -4.18 -6.36 5.35
C TRP A 218 -5.61 -5.84 5.37
N THR A 219 -6.55 -6.73 5.07
CA THR A 219 -7.99 -6.57 5.29
C THR A 219 -8.52 -7.84 5.98
N PRO A 220 -9.65 -7.78 6.71
CA PRO A 220 -10.24 -8.96 7.30
C PRO A 220 -10.38 -10.11 6.30
N GLY A 221 -9.90 -11.29 6.66
CA GLY A 221 -9.96 -12.49 5.81
C GLY A 221 -8.88 -12.61 4.73
N GLN A 222 -8.12 -11.53 4.45
CA GLN A 222 -6.96 -11.59 3.58
C GLN A 222 -5.80 -12.32 4.28
N VAL A 223 -5.21 -13.27 3.57
CA VAL A 223 -3.96 -13.93 3.98
C VAL A 223 -3.05 -13.94 2.77
N ALA A 224 -2.01 -13.11 2.79
CA ALA A 224 -1.03 -13.08 1.71
C ALA A 224 -0.12 -14.33 1.84
N PRO A 225 -0.04 -15.21 0.84
CA PRO A 225 0.85 -16.36 0.90
C PRO A 225 2.32 -15.91 0.90
N LEU A 226 3.19 -16.74 1.47
CA LEU A 226 4.64 -16.56 1.35
C LEU A 226 5.03 -16.60 -0.13
N VAL A 227 5.82 -15.63 -0.57
CA VAL A 227 6.41 -15.63 -1.91
C VAL A 227 7.61 -16.57 -1.96
N PRO A 228 7.93 -17.15 -3.14
CA PRO A 228 9.17 -17.88 -3.34
C PRO A 228 10.40 -17.04 -2.95
N PRO A 229 11.49 -17.64 -2.42
CA PRO A 229 12.67 -16.90 -1.97
C PRO A 229 13.28 -15.97 -3.02
N GLU A 230 13.20 -16.32 -4.30
CA GLU A 230 13.71 -15.48 -5.39
C GLU A 230 12.96 -14.14 -5.55
N LEU A 231 11.75 -14.04 -5.00
CA LEU A 231 10.91 -12.84 -4.95
C LEU A 231 10.89 -12.19 -3.56
N ALA A 232 11.75 -12.60 -2.62
CA ALA A 232 11.82 -11.94 -1.32
C ALA A 232 12.07 -10.42 -1.45
N TRP A 233 11.85 -9.66 -0.39
CA TRP A 233 12.26 -8.25 -0.32
C TRP A 233 13.29 -8.03 0.77
N THR A 234 14.06 -6.94 0.65
CA THR A 234 15.23 -6.70 1.50
C THR A 234 14.89 -5.82 2.69
N LEU A 235 15.38 -6.20 3.87
CA LEU A 235 15.27 -5.43 5.09
C LEU A 235 16.66 -5.12 5.66
N GLU A 236 16.94 -3.83 5.81
CA GLU A 236 18.24 -3.33 6.30
C GLU A 236 18.20 -3.03 7.80
N PRO A 237 19.31 -3.24 8.53
CA PRO A 237 19.42 -2.81 9.93
C PRO A 237 19.08 -1.34 10.12
N GLY A 238 18.33 -1.04 11.18
CA GLY A 238 17.91 0.33 11.49
C GLY A 238 16.60 0.77 10.82
N SER A 239 16.03 -0.03 9.92
CA SER A 239 14.71 0.23 9.34
C SER A 239 13.58 0.02 10.36
N ASP A 240 12.52 0.80 10.23
CA ASP A 240 11.27 0.63 10.99
C ASP A 240 10.14 0.13 10.07
N LEU A 241 9.25 -0.65 10.66
CA LEU A 241 8.00 -1.08 10.03
C LEU A 241 6.94 -0.02 10.32
N ILE A 242 6.45 0.65 9.29
CA ILE A 242 5.45 1.70 9.42
C ILE A 242 4.08 1.12 9.12
N VAL A 243 3.27 1.00 10.16
CA VAL A 243 1.94 0.39 10.10
C VAL A 243 0.89 1.47 10.21
N GLN A 244 0.28 1.83 9.10
CA GLN A 244 -0.92 2.65 9.10
C GLN A 244 -2.14 1.77 9.30
N LEU A 245 -2.94 2.07 10.31
CA LEU A 245 -4.27 1.51 10.52
C LEU A 245 -5.34 2.51 10.11
N HIS A 246 -6.27 2.04 9.28
CA HIS A 246 -7.56 2.69 9.12
C HIS A 246 -8.54 2.04 10.11
N LEU A 247 -8.99 2.86 11.06
CA LEU A 247 -9.82 2.48 12.19
C LEU A 247 -11.26 2.97 12.00
N GLN A 248 -12.21 2.06 12.14
CA GLN A 248 -13.64 2.33 12.15
C GLN A 248 -14.16 2.23 13.58
N PRO A 249 -14.43 3.37 14.25
CA PRO A 249 -14.89 3.38 15.64
C PRO A 249 -16.19 2.61 15.82
N SER A 250 -16.29 1.84 16.91
CA SER A 250 -17.51 1.10 17.28
C SER A 250 -18.54 1.95 18.02
N GLY A 251 -18.21 3.22 18.31
CA GLY A 251 -18.95 4.10 19.22
C GLY A 251 -18.55 3.96 20.70
N ALA A 252 -17.58 3.08 21.02
CA ALA A 252 -16.97 2.96 22.34
C ALA A 252 -15.45 3.13 22.25
N ALA A 253 -14.81 3.38 23.39
CA ALA A 253 -13.35 3.34 23.47
C ALA A 253 -12.86 1.89 23.31
N GLU A 254 -11.94 1.66 22.40
CA GLU A 254 -11.49 0.32 22.01
C GLU A 254 -9.96 0.27 21.99
N GLU A 255 -9.38 -0.74 22.62
CA GLU A 255 -7.94 -0.94 22.63
C GLU A 255 -7.48 -1.65 21.33
N VAL A 256 -6.37 -1.20 20.76
CA VAL A 256 -5.78 -1.71 19.53
C VAL A 256 -4.28 -1.96 19.75
N LEU A 257 -3.85 -3.21 19.58
CA LEU A 257 -2.45 -3.61 19.68
C LEU A 257 -2.11 -4.64 18.58
N PRO A 258 -1.69 -4.18 17.39
CA PRO A 258 -1.41 -5.08 16.29
C PRO A 258 -0.11 -5.85 16.49
N GLU A 259 -0.06 -7.08 15.97
CA GLU A 259 1.14 -7.90 15.90
C GLU A 259 1.45 -8.26 14.45
N ILE A 260 2.74 -8.27 14.11
CA ILE A 260 3.21 -8.50 12.74
C ILE A 260 4.25 -9.62 12.76
N GLY A 261 3.92 -10.73 12.10
CA GLY A 261 4.81 -11.86 11.88
C GLY A 261 5.57 -11.70 10.58
N LEU A 262 6.90 -11.64 10.63
CA LEU A 262 7.79 -11.61 9.49
C LEU A 262 8.40 -13.00 9.25
N TYR A 263 8.44 -13.41 7.98
CA TYR A 263 8.95 -14.71 7.55
C TYR A 263 10.21 -14.52 6.73
N PHE A 264 11.32 -15.07 7.22
CA PHE A 264 12.65 -14.84 6.64
C PHE A 264 13.13 -15.97 5.75
N THR A 265 14.07 -15.64 4.86
CA THR A 265 14.88 -16.60 4.11
C THR A 265 16.33 -16.16 4.10
N ASP A 266 17.25 -17.11 3.95
CA ASP A 266 18.68 -16.81 3.79
C ASP A 266 19.07 -16.52 2.32
N GLN A 267 18.14 -16.71 1.36
CA GLN A 267 18.39 -16.44 -0.05
C GLN A 267 18.10 -14.98 -0.39
N PRO A 268 19.05 -14.24 -1.01
CA PRO A 268 18.78 -12.90 -1.50
C PRO A 268 17.78 -12.93 -2.65
N PRO A 269 17.00 -11.84 -2.84
CA PRO A 269 16.11 -11.75 -3.97
C PRO A 269 16.88 -11.75 -5.28
N GLN A 270 16.31 -12.43 -6.27
CA GLN A 270 16.88 -12.54 -7.62
C GLN A 270 16.05 -11.77 -8.65
N ARG A 271 14.77 -11.55 -8.35
CA ARG A 271 13.85 -10.80 -9.22
C ARG A 271 12.97 -9.91 -8.37
N VAL A 272 12.70 -8.72 -8.90
CA VAL A 272 11.88 -7.71 -8.23
C VAL A 272 10.66 -7.41 -9.10
N PRO A 273 9.43 -7.53 -8.58
CA PRO A 273 8.24 -7.11 -9.31
C PRO A 273 8.16 -5.58 -9.45
N THR A 274 7.38 -5.11 -10.40
CA THR A 274 6.96 -3.70 -10.53
C THR A 274 5.47 -3.61 -10.23
N ILE A 275 5.10 -2.65 -9.39
CA ILE A 275 3.70 -2.32 -9.15
C ILE A 275 3.24 -1.28 -10.17
N LEU A 276 2.17 -1.60 -10.90
CA LEU A 276 1.48 -0.67 -11.79
C LEU A 276 0.11 -0.35 -11.21
N ARG A 277 -0.23 0.93 -11.09
CA ARG A 277 -1.59 1.40 -10.81
C ARG A 277 -2.28 1.88 -12.09
N LEU A 278 -3.44 1.30 -12.38
CA LEU A 278 -4.42 1.91 -13.27
C LEU A 278 -5.50 2.56 -12.43
N GLY A 279 -5.73 3.85 -12.60
CA GLY A 279 -6.64 4.60 -11.76
C GLY A 279 -7.03 5.94 -12.36
N SER A 280 -8.10 6.54 -11.85
CA SER A 280 -8.40 7.95 -12.09
C SER A 280 -8.58 8.66 -10.75
N GLN A 281 -7.76 9.67 -10.52
CA GLN A 281 -7.81 10.51 -9.33
C GLN A 281 -8.49 11.86 -9.58
N GLY A 282 -9.02 12.07 -10.79
CA GLY A 282 -9.87 13.22 -11.13
C GLY A 282 -11.35 12.98 -10.86
N ILE A 283 -11.71 12.05 -9.96
CA ILE A 283 -13.11 11.68 -9.69
C ILE A 283 -13.90 12.91 -9.22
N ASP A 284 -15.06 13.10 -9.82
CA ASP A 284 -16.02 14.16 -9.51
C ASP A 284 -17.42 13.63 -9.88
N ILE A 285 -18.10 13.03 -8.91
CA ILE A 285 -19.39 12.35 -9.09
C ILE A 285 -20.53 13.28 -8.62
N PRO A 286 -21.44 13.71 -9.51
CA PRO A 286 -22.60 14.50 -9.12
C PRO A 286 -23.54 13.75 -8.15
N PRO A 287 -24.30 14.46 -7.31
CA PRO A 287 -25.34 13.83 -6.49
C PRO A 287 -26.42 13.22 -7.38
N GLY A 288 -26.82 11.98 -7.10
CA GLY A 288 -27.86 11.28 -7.85
C GLY A 288 -27.36 10.49 -9.08
N GLU A 289 -26.11 10.66 -9.50
CA GLU A 289 -25.53 9.91 -10.61
C GLU A 289 -25.42 8.41 -10.23
N SER A 290 -25.92 7.51 -11.08
CA SER A 290 -26.05 6.07 -10.78
C SER A 290 -25.12 5.18 -11.60
N GLN A 291 -24.45 5.75 -12.61
CA GLN A 291 -23.62 5.06 -13.59
C GLN A 291 -22.38 5.89 -13.93
N TYR A 292 -21.74 6.52 -12.94
CA TYR A 292 -20.49 7.24 -13.18
C TYR A 292 -19.38 6.23 -13.47
N VAL A 293 -18.59 6.44 -14.53
CA VAL A 293 -17.56 5.50 -14.95
C VAL A 293 -16.20 6.17 -15.08
N ILE A 294 -15.18 5.56 -14.50
CA ILE A 294 -13.77 5.89 -14.78
C ILE A 294 -13.11 4.76 -15.56
N ARG A 295 -12.09 5.12 -16.34
CA ARG A 295 -11.28 4.20 -17.14
C ARG A 295 -9.84 4.66 -17.16
N ASP A 296 -8.93 3.69 -17.24
CA ASP A 296 -7.51 3.94 -17.47
C ASP A 296 -6.88 2.72 -18.18
N SER A 297 -5.74 2.92 -18.84
CA SER A 297 -5.03 1.84 -19.51
C SER A 297 -3.53 2.07 -19.59
N TYR A 298 -2.78 0.99 -19.76
CA TYR A 298 -1.33 0.99 -19.95
C TYR A 298 -0.93 -0.12 -20.93
N VAL A 299 -0.03 0.20 -21.86
CA VAL A 299 0.52 -0.77 -22.81
C VAL A 299 1.87 -1.24 -22.32
N LEU A 300 2.04 -2.55 -22.15
CA LEU A 300 3.25 -3.12 -21.60
C LEU A 300 4.45 -2.92 -22.55
N PRO A 301 5.55 -2.27 -22.10
CA PRO A 301 6.71 -2.01 -22.95
C PRO A 301 7.60 -3.23 -23.14
N VAL A 302 7.40 -4.27 -22.33
CA VAL A 302 8.21 -5.49 -22.22
C VAL A 302 7.30 -6.69 -21.93
N ASP A 303 7.82 -7.91 -22.11
CA ASP A 303 7.13 -9.12 -21.67
C ASP A 303 7.12 -9.19 -20.14
N VAL A 304 5.98 -9.55 -19.56
CA VAL A 304 5.82 -9.68 -18.11
C VAL A 304 5.03 -10.92 -17.73
N GLN A 305 5.14 -11.33 -16.47
CA GLN A 305 4.18 -12.22 -15.83
C GLN A 305 3.33 -11.40 -14.85
N LEU A 306 2.02 -11.53 -14.93
CA LEU A 306 1.10 -11.00 -13.93
C LEU A 306 1.07 -11.94 -12.72
N LEU A 307 1.45 -11.42 -11.55
CA LEU A 307 1.51 -12.17 -10.30
C LEU A 307 0.29 -11.95 -9.43
N ALA A 308 -0.24 -10.72 -9.37
CA ALA A 308 -1.39 -10.38 -8.54
C ALA A 308 -2.11 -9.13 -9.04
N VAL A 309 -3.39 -9.02 -8.71
CA VAL A 309 -4.21 -7.83 -8.94
C VAL A 309 -4.90 -7.43 -7.64
N GLN A 310 -4.89 -6.15 -7.29
CA GLN A 310 -5.60 -5.62 -6.13
C GLN A 310 -6.53 -4.48 -6.58
N PRO A 311 -7.86 -4.67 -6.54
CA PRO A 311 -8.82 -3.59 -6.73
C PRO A 311 -8.98 -2.76 -5.46
N HIS A 312 -9.22 -1.46 -5.63
CA HIS A 312 -9.49 -0.53 -4.54
C HIS A 312 -10.48 0.55 -4.98
N ALA A 313 -11.55 0.73 -4.20
CA ALA A 313 -12.52 1.81 -4.30
C ALA A 313 -13.32 1.92 -2.98
N HIS A 314 -14.12 2.96 -2.82
CA HIS A 314 -14.91 3.15 -1.60
C HIS A 314 -16.37 2.70 -1.77
N TYR A 315 -17.28 3.33 -1.02
CA TYR A 315 -18.66 2.87 -0.81
C TYR A 315 -19.56 2.90 -2.04
N ARG A 316 -19.28 3.78 -3.00
CA ARG A 316 -20.15 4.05 -4.16
C ARG A 316 -19.79 3.21 -5.36
N ALA A 317 -18.58 2.66 -5.43
CA ALA A 317 -18.22 1.69 -6.44
C ALA A 317 -19.16 0.45 -6.40
N ARG A 318 -19.53 -0.03 -7.59
CA ARG A 318 -20.45 -1.16 -7.78
C ARG A 318 -19.79 -2.28 -8.56
N GLU A 319 -19.21 -1.95 -9.70
CA GLU A 319 -18.57 -2.91 -10.60
C GLU A 319 -17.15 -2.48 -10.91
N ILE A 320 -16.24 -3.46 -10.90
CA ILE A 320 -14.83 -3.30 -11.23
C ILE A 320 -14.49 -4.32 -12.30
N ARG A 321 -13.89 -3.85 -13.39
CA ARG A 321 -13.48 -4.71 -14.50
C ARG A 321 -12.06 -4.38 -14.92
N GLY A 322 -11.26 -5.42 -15.12
CA GLY A 322 -9.89 -5.35 -15.62
C GLY A 322 -9.71 -6.29 -16.81
N LEU A 323 -9.13 -5.78 -17.89
CA LEU A 323 -8.92 -6.50 -19.14
C LEU A 323 -7.46 -6.40 -19.60
N ALA A 324 -6.91 -7.53 -20.04
CA ALA A 324 -5.69 -7.60 -20.83
C ALA A 324 -6.06 -7.84 -22.30
N THR A 325 -5.80 -6.86 -23.17
CA THR A 325 -5.94 -7.00 -24.63
C THR A 325 -4.57 -7.32 -25.21
N LEU A 326 -4.41 -8.54 -25.72
CA LEU A 326 -3.17 -9.06 -26.28
C LEU A 326 -2.84 -8.41 -27.64
N PRO A 327 -1.58 -8.46 -28.11
CA PRO A 327 -1.17 -7.87 -29.38
C PRO A 327 -1.92 -8.43 -30.62
N ASP A 328 -2.45 -9.63 -30.53
CA ASP A 328 -3.28 -10.26 -31.58
C ASP A 328 -4.75 -9.78 -31.57
N GLY A 329 -5.12 -8.92 -30.62
CA GLY A 329 -6.46 -8.39 -30.43
C GLY A 329 -7.37 -9.25 -29.54
N SER A 330 -6.93 -10.44 -29.11
CA SER A 330 -7.69 -11.26 -28.17
C SER A 330 -7.69 -10.64 -26.77
N THR A 331 -8.76 -10.85 -26.01
CA THR A 331 -8.93 -10.26 -24.68
C THR A 331 -9.06 -11.31 -23.60
N ARG A 332 -8.46 -11.03 -22.44
CA ARG A 332 -8.60 -11.83 -21.22
C ARG A 332 -9.06 -10.96 -20.06
N LEU A 333 -10.02 -11.44 -19.27
CA LEU A 333 -10.35 -10.85 -17.98
C LEU A 333 -9.19 -11.11 -17.01
N VAL A 334 -8.73 -10.06 -16.35
CA VAL A 334 -7.75 -10.11 -15.25
C VAL A 334 -8.39 -9.69 -13.93
N MET A 335 -9.55 -9.01 -13.99
CA MET A 335 -10.38 -8.70 -12.83
C MET A 335 -11.83 -8.57 -13.28
N HIS A 336 -12.78 -9.10 -12.50
CA HIS A 336 -14.20 -8.78 -12.63
C HIS A 336 -14.88 -8.97 -11.28
N ILE A 337 -15.42 -7.89 -10.73
CA ILE A 337 -16.22 -7.87 -9.51
C ILE A 337 -17.51 -7.13 -9.84
N ARG A 338 -18.66 -7.81 -9.75
CA ARG A 338 -19.97 -7.21 -10.09
C ARG A 338 -20.70 -6.58 -8.90
N ASP A 339 -20.28 -6.94 -7.69
CA ASP A 339 -20.81 -6.40 -6.43
C ASP A 339 -19.65 -6.02 -5.51
N TRP A 340 -19.00 -4.90 -5.82
CA TRP A 340 -17.94 -4.33 -4.98
C TRP A 340 -18.46 -4.04 -3.57
N ASP A 341 -17.64 -4.40 -2.59
CA ASP A 341 -17.90 -4.10 -1.19
C ASP A 341 -16.56 -3.69 -0.58
N PHE A 342 -16.45 -2.41 -0.21
CA PHE A 342 -15.19 -1.83 0.27
C PHE A 342 -14.65 -2.51 1.53
N ARG A 343 -15.43 -3.34 2.23
CA ARG A 343 -14.97 -4.13 3.38
C ARG A 343 -14.05 -5.28 2.98
N TRP A 344 -14.07 -5.68 1.71
CA TRP A 344 -13.37 -6.88 1.21
C TRP A 344 -12.43 -6.51 0.05
N GLN A 345 -11.27 -5.96 0.40
CA GLN A 345 -10.29 -5.45 -0.57
C GLN A 345 -9.07 -6.38 -0.68
N HIS A 346 -9.28 -7.56 -1.25
CA HIS A 346 -8.23 -8.57 -1.30
C HIS A 346 -7.15 -8.27 -2.35
N VAL A 347 -5.92 -8.67 -2.06
CA VAL A 347 -4.90 -8.92 -3.09
C VAL A 347 -5.15 -10.29 -3.72
N TYR A 348 -5.59 -10.31 -4.97
CA TYR A 348 -5.86 -11.54 -5.72
C TYR A 348 -4.58 -12.02 -6.41
N ARG A 349 -3.87 -12.94 -5.76
CA ARG A 349 -2.63 -13.53 -6.29
C ARG A 349 -2.92 -14.70 -7.20
N GLU A 350 -2.36 -14.68 -8.40
CA GLU A 350 -2.43 -15.77 -9.36
C GLU A 350 -1.77 -17.02 -8.78
N ARG A 351 -2.46 -18.16 -8.84
CA ARG A 351 -1.87 -19.45 -8.48
C ARG A 351 -0.73 -19.82 -9.41
N THR A 352 -0.91 -19.52 -10.69
CA THR A 352 0.10 -19.67 -11.73
C THR A 352 0.25 -18.31 -12.41
N PRO A 353 1.44 -17.68 -12.37
CA PRO A 353 1.67 -16.39 -13.02
C PRO A 353 1.20 -16.38 -14.47
N VAL A 354 0.50 -15.32 -14.87
CA VAL A 354 -0.10 -15.22 -16.20
C VAL A 354 0.89 -14.51 -17.14
N PRO A 355 1.38 -15.15 -18.22
CA PRO A 355 2.26 -14.49 -19.16
C PRO A 355 1.49 -13.45 -19.98
N LEU A 356 2.03 -12.25 -20.07
CA LEU A 356 1.52 -11.14 -20.86
C LEU A 356 2.64 -10.63 -21.78
N PRO A 357 2.53 -10.79 -23.11
CA PRO A 357 3.54 -10.32 -24.04
C PRO A 357 3.58 -8.79 -24.09
N LYS A 358 4.74 -8.25 -24.46
CA LYS A 358 4.93 -6.85 -24.84
C LYS A 358 3.85 -6.42 -25.83
N GLY A 359 3.34 -5.20 -25.64
CA GLY A 359 2.26 -4.65 -26.45
C GLY A 359 0.86 -5.02 -25.94
N THR A 360 0.75 -5.90 -24.94
CA THR A 360 -0.52 -6.12 -24.23
C THR A 360 -0.99 -4.81 -23.58
N ARG A 361 -2.25 -4.44 -23.83
CA ARG A 361 -2.92 -3.32 -23.15
C ARG A 361 -3.65 -3.85 -21.92
N LEU A 362 -3.17 -3.48 -20.74
CA LEU A 362 -3.93 -3.57 -19.50
C LEU A 362 -4.89 -2.39 -19.43
N SER A 363 -6.14 -2.63 -19.03
CA SER A 363 -7.17 -1.61 -18.89
C SER A 363 -8.05 -1.90 -17.69
N MET A 364 -8.60 -0.84 -17.11
CA MET A 364 -9.57 -0.91 -16.02
C MET A 364 -10.81 -0.07 -16.33
N GLU A 365 -11.92 -0.47 -15.73
CA GLU A 365 -13.19 0.26 -15.71
C GLU A 365 -13.85 0.08 -14.34
N TYR A 366 -14.23 1.18 -13.70
CA TYR A 366 -14.98 1.17 -12.44
C TYR A 366 -16.28 1.92 -12.66
N THR A 367 -17.39 1.37 -12.17
CA THR A 367 -18.71 2.01 -12.20
C THR A 367 -19.16 2.35 -10.77
N TYR A 368 -19.65 3.56 -10.58
CA TYR A 368 -20.09 4.11 -9.30
C TYR A 368 -21.57 4.52 -9.33
N ASP A 369 -22.21 4.38 -8.17
CA ASP A 369 -23.61 4.73 -7.93
C ASP A 369 -23.70 5.66 -6.71
N ASN A 370 -23.79 6.96 -6.97
CA ASN A 370 -24.03 8.04 -6.01
C ASN A 370 -25.52 8.44 -5.97
N SER A 371 -26.44 7.50 -6.24
CA SER A 371 -27.87 7.73 -6.08
C SER A 371 -28.36 7.37 -4.67
N ALA A 372 -29.58 7.80 -4.34
CA ALA A 372 -30.26 7.39 -3.10
C ALA A 372 -30.67 5.91 -3.09
N ALA A 373 -30.63 5.22 -4.25
CA ALA A 373 -30.90 3.79 -4.35
C ALA A 373 -29.71 2.93 -3.91
N ASN A 374 -28.49 3.50 -3.90
CA ASN A 374 -27.34 2.81 -3.35
C ASN A 374 -27.40 2.81 -1.82
N LEU A 375 -27.82 1.68 -1.24
CA LEU A 375 -27.86 1.50 0.21
C LEU A 375 -26.48 1.55 0.90
N ARG A 376 -25.38 1.45 0.13
CA ARG A 376 -24.02 1.63 0.65
C ARG A 376 -23.56 3.09 0.60
N ASN A 377 -24.32 4.00 -0.01
CA ASN A 377 -23.96 5.43 -0.05
C ASN A 377 -23.91 5.98 1.39
N PRO A 378 -22.76 6.47 1.86
CA PRO A 378 -22.61 6.95 3.24
C PRO A 378 -23.34 8.27 3.49
N GLU A 379 -23.81 8.94 2.44
CA GLU A 379 -24.47 10.24 2.53
C GLU A 379 -25.92 10.16 2.03
N VAL A 380 -26.84 10.53 2.92
CA VAL A 380 -28.28 10.58 2.64
C VAL A 380 -28.82 11.93 3.12
N PRO A 381 -29.26 12.84 2.22
CA PRO A 381 -29.32 12.69 0.76
C PRO A 381 -27.93 12.67 0.09
N PRO A 382 -27.78 12.11 -1.12
CA PRO A 382 -26.51 12.09 -1.83
C PRO A 382 -25.96 13.49 -2.06
N ALA A 383 -24.67 13.71 -1.77
CA ALA A 383 -23.95 14.94 -2.12
C ALA A 383 -22.94 14.68 -3.25
N ARG A 384 -22.29 15.75 -3.72
CA ARG A 384 -21.23 15.67 -4.72
C ARG A 384 -19.97 15.06 -4.10
N VAL A 385 -19.32 14.13 -4.80
CA VAL A 385 -18.20 13.34 -4.29
C VAL A 385 -16.97 13.56 -5.15
N PHE A 386 -15.80 13.69 -4.52
CA PHE A 386 -14.52 13.86 -5.21
C PHE A 386 -13.59 12.70 -4.91
N TRP A 387 -12.48 12.63 -5.65
CA TRP A 387 -11.38 11.77 -5.27
C TRP A 387 -10.81 12.19 -3.89
N GLY A 388 -10.55 11.21 -3.02
CA GLY A 388 -9.99 11.47 -1.70
C GLY A 388 -9.73 10.21 -0.88
N GLN A 389 -8.99 10.34 0.22
CA GLN A 389 -8.50 9.22 1.04
C GLN A 389 -9.53 8.67 2.03
N ARG A 390 -10.59 9.43 2.35
CA ARG A 390 -11.56 9.00 3.35
C ARG A 390 -12.58 8.08 2.70
N SER A 391 -13.15 7.15 3.48
CA SER A 391 -14.15 6.21 2.95
C SER A 391 -15.38 6.90 2.37
N ARG A 392 -15.70 8.13 2.81
CA ARG A 392 -16.80 8.96 2.27
C ARG A 392 -16.48 9.66 0.95
N ASP A 393 -15.20 9.84 0.63
CA ASP A 393 -14.72 10.27 -0.68
C ASP A 393 -14.76 9.07 -1.65
N GLU A 394 -14.20 9.18 -2.85
CA GLU A 394 -14.02 8.03 -3.74
C GLU A 394 -12.60 7.80 -4.24
N MET A 395 -12.34 6.55 -4.61
CA MET A 395 -11.12 6.10 -5.27
C MET A 395 -11.46 5.03 -6.30
N GLY A 396 -10.52 4.75 -7.19
CA GLY A 396 -10.68 3.70 -8.19
C GLY A 396 -9.35 3.31 -8.76
N ASP A 397 -8.69 2.38 -8.08
CA ASP A 397 -7.34 1.93 -8.41
C ASP A 397 -7.31 0.41 -8.58
N LEU A 398 -6.94 -0.04 -9.78
CA LEU A 398 -6.60 -1.42 -10.06
C LEU A 398 -5.08 -1.56 -10.10
N TRP A 399 -4.52 -2.14 -9.05
CA TRP A 399 -3.11 -2.37 -8.91
C TRP A 399 -2.70 -3.72 -9.49
N PHE A 400 -1.59 -3.77 -10.21
CA PHE A 400 -1.03 -4.97 -10.81
C PHE A 400 0.39 -5.19 -10.28
N GLN A 401 0.69 -6.41 -9.85
CA GLN A 401 2.06 -6.85 -9.57
C GLN A 401 2.61 -7.57 -10.81
N LEU A 402 3.55 -6.94 -11.51
CA LEU A 402 4.09 -7.40 -12.78
C LEU A 402 5.55 -7.79 -12.64
N LEU A 403 5.94 -8.92 -13.22
CA LEU A 403 7.31 -9.43 -13.15
C LEU A 403 7.92 -9.48 -14.55
N ALA A 404 8.83 -8.55 -14.84
CA ALA A 404 9.58 -8.53 -16.10
C ALA A 404 10.56 -9.70 -16.20
N SER A 405 10.85 -10.13 -17.42
CA SER A 405 11.73 -11.29 -17.70
C SER A 405 13.17 -11.10 -17.20
N ASN A 406 13.66 -9.87 -17.14
CA ASN A 406 15.01 -9.54 -16.70
C ASN A 406 15.07 -8.12 -16.09
N GLU A 407 16.22 -7.79 -15.50
CA GLU A 407 16.43 -6.52 -14.79
C GLU A 407 16.43 -5.29 -15.71
N HIS A 408 16.94 -5.42 -16.94
CA HIS A 408 16.94 -4.32 -17.90
C HIS A 408 15.51 -3.91 -18.26
N ASP A 409 14.66 -4.90 -18.57
CA ASP A 409 13.25 -4.69 -18.87
C ASP A 409 12.47 -4.17 -17.67
N ARG A 410 12.79 -4.65 -16.46
CA ARG A 410 12.21 -4.15 -15.21
C ARG A 410 12.51 -2.67 -15.02
N LEU A 411 13.77 -2.24 -15.13
CA LEU A 411 14.17 -0.84 -14.93
C LEU A 411 13.51 0.09 -15.95
N ARG A 412 13.43 -0.34 -17.21
CA ARG A 412 12.70 0.39 -18.25
C ARG A 412 11.22 0.56 -17.88
N MET A 413 10.54 -0.53 -17.57
CA MET A 413 9.13 -0.50 -17.21
C MET A 413 8.88 0.34 -15.95
N GLN A 414 9.72 0.21 -14.93
CA GLN A 414 9.59 0.95 -13.67
C GLN A 414 9.64 2.47 -13.89
N ALA A 415 10.53 2.97 -14.75
CA ALA A 415 10.64 4.39 -15.04
C ALA A 415 9.36 4.94 -15.73
N GLU A 416 8.82 4.20 -16.70
CA GLU A 416 7.57 4.55 -17.39
C GLU A 416 6.38 4.51 -16.43
N VAL A 417 6.28 3.47 -15.60
CA VAL A 417 5.20 3.31 -14.60
C VAL A 417 5.25 4.39 -13.53
N ASN A 418 6.43 4.71 -13.00
CA ASN A 418 6.58 5.78 -11.99
C ASN A 418 6.12 7.13 -12.54
N SER A 419 6.50 7.46 -13.77
CA SER A 419 6.11 8.72 -14.41
C SER A 419 4.59 8.79 -14.62
N LYS A 420 3.98 7.69 -15.06
CA LYS A 420 2.52 7.58 -15.21
C LYS A 420 1.81 7.78 -13.86
N MET A 421 2.22 7.03 -12.84
CA MET A 421 1.57 7.09 -11.53
C MET A 421 1.71 8.46 -10.88
N THR A 422 2.91 9.06 -10.95
CA THR A 422 3.16 10.41 -10.43
C THR A 422 2.28 11.45 -11.11
N SER A 423 2.07 11.33 -12.43
CA SER A 423 1.18 12.22 -13.17
C SER A 423 -0.27 12.12 -12.66
N GLU A 424 -0.71 10.91 -12.33
CA GLU A 424 -2.04 10.68 -11.79
C GLU A 424 -2.15 11.14 -10.32
N ASP A 425 -1.11 10.93 -9.50
CA ASP A 425 -1.01 11.42 -8.11
C ASP A 425 -1.15 12.95 -8.02
N ILE A 426 -0.55 13.67 -8.97
CA ILE A 426 -0.72 15.12 -9.11
C ILE A 426 -2.19 15.48 -9.33
N VAL A 427 -2.91 14.75 -10.19
CA VAL A 427 -4.34 15.02 -10.48
C VAL A 427 -5.19 14.81 -9.23
N GLY A 428 -4.92 13.77 -8.45
CA GLY A 428 -5.62 13.52 -7.20
C GLY A 428 -5.40 14.59 -6.16
N TYR A 429 -4.14 14.93 -5.89
CA TYR A 429 -3.85 15.93 -4.88
C TYR A 429 -4.35 17.34 -5.28
N GLU A 430 -4.29 17.70 -6.57
CA GLU A 430 -4.95 18.91 -7.08
C GLU A 430 -6.47 18.85 -6.92
N THR A 431 -7.08 17.68 -7.03
CA THR A 431 -8.52 17.49 -6.78
C THR A 431 -8.87 17.64 -5.30
N MET A 432 -8.05 17.09 -4.40
CA MET A 432 -8.19 17.31 -2.95
C MET A 432 -8.04 18.80 -2.59
N LEU A 433 -7.08 19.52 -3.18
CA LEU A 433 -6.90 20.96 -2.95
C LEU A 433 -8.08 21.83 -3.39
N LYS A 434 -8.96 21.35 -4.28
CA LYS A 434 -10.22 22.05 -4.58
C LYS A 434 -11.18 22.07 -3.39
N VAL A 435 -11.09 21.04 -2.54
CA VAL A 435 -11.93 20.87 -1.34
C VAL A 435 -11.24 21.45 -0.11
N THR A 436 -9.91 21.33 -0.02
CA THR A 436 -9.10 21.80 1.10
C THR A 436 -7.97 22.73 0.63
N PRO A 437 -8.28 23.94 0.12
CA PRO A 437 -7.28 24.85 -0.47
C PRO A 437 -6.27 25.40 0.55
N ASP A 438 -6.57 25.33 1.84
CA ASP A 438 -5.70 25.84 2.90
C ASP A 438 -4.84 24.73 3.55
N ASP A 439 -4.75 23.54 2.93
CA ASP A 439 -3.90 22.45 3.40
C ASP A 439 -2.44 22.65 2.93
N ALA A 440 -1.62 23.22 3.82
CA ALA A 440 -0.23 23.53 3.53
C ALA A 440 0.64 22.28 3.28
N GLU A 441 0.33 21.15 3.91
CA GLU A 441 1.08 19.90 3.70
C GLU A 441 0.76 19.30 2.33
N LEU A 442 -0.52 19.29 1.96
CA LEU A 442 -0.94 18.82 0.65
C LEU A 442 -0.34 19.69 -0.47
N HIS A 443 -0.23 21.01 -0.26
CA HIS A 443 0.53 21.88 -1.16
C HIS A 443 2.00 21.46 -1.29
N ASP A 444 2.69 21.15 -0.18
CA ASP A 444 4.07 20.66 -0.25
C ASP A 444 4.17 19.34 -1.03
N ASP A 445 3.24 18.40 -0.82
CA ASP A 445 3.24 17.12 -1.51
C ASP A 445 3.12 17.28 -3.02
N VAL A 446 2.13 18.05 -3.48
CA VAL A 446 1.91 18.28 -4.92
C VAL A 446 3.12 18.98 -5.52
N ALA A 447 3.72 19.92 -4.80
CA ALA A 447 4.91 20.63 -5.25
C ALA A 447 6.11 19.69 -5.42
N LEU A 448 6.32 18.75 -4.50
CA LEU A 448 7.36 17.73 -4.60
C LEU A 448 7.13 16.79 -5.79
N LEU A 449 5.89 16.38 -6.05
CA LEU A 449 5.55 15.58 -7.24
C LEU A 449 5.84 16.37 -8.54
N TYR A 450 5.46 17.65 -8.59
CA TYR A 450 5.78 18.50 -9.73
C TYR A 450 7.29 18.67 -9.93
N LEU A 451 8.08 18.85 -8.87
CA LEU A 451 9.54 18.88 -8.97
C LEU A 451 10.12 17.57 -9.49
N GLY A 452 9.63 16.43 -9.00
CA GLY A 452 10.03 15.10 -9.47
C GLY A 452 9.78 14.89 -10.96
N MET A 453 8.72 15.51 -11.49
CA MET A 453 8.37 15.50 -12.92
C MET A 453 9.08 16.61 -13.73
N GLY A 454 9.94 17.42 -13.10
CA GLY A 454 10.64 18.53 -13.75
C GLY A 454 9.76 19.76 -14.05
N LEU A 455 8.54 19.81 -13.51
CA LEU A 455 7.56 20.88 -13.70
C LEU A 455 7.72 21.98 -12.65
N ALA A 456 8.91 22.60 -12.60
CA ALA A 456 9.30 23.49 -11.52
C ALA A 456 8.39 24.72 -11.34
N ALA A 457 7.81 25.26 -12.41
CA ALA A 457 6.87 26.39 -12.31
C ALA A 457 5.62 26.05 -11.50
N ASN A 458 5.06 24.84 -11.67
CA ASN A 458 3.91 24.38 -10.91
C ASN A 458 4.29 24.14 -9.45
N ALA A 459 5.46 23.56 -9.20
CA ALA A 459 5.97 23.38 -7.85
C ALA A 459 6.13 24.72 -7.10
N VAL A 460 6.66 25.75 -7.76
CA VAL A 460 6.76 27.10 -7.18
C VAL A 460 5.39 27.62 -6.75
N ARG A 461 4.34 27.47 -7.58
CA ARG A 461 2.98 27.90 -7.21
C ARG A 461 2.49 27.25 -5.91
N HIS A 462 2.68 25.94 -5.76
CA HIS A 462 2.24 25.24 -4.55
C HIS A 462 3.10 25.56 -3.33
N PHE A 463 4.43 25.63 -3.47
CA PHE A 463 5.28 26.04 -2.34
C PHE A 463 5.05 27.50 -1.92
N GLN A 464 4.67 28.39 -2.85
CA GLN A 464 4.23 29.74 -2.51
C GLN A 464 2.96 29.72 -1.65
N ALA A 465 1.96 28.91 -2.02
CA ALA A 465 0.74 28.74 -1.21
C ALA A 465 1.06 28.16 0.17
N SER A 466 1.86 27.09 0.24
CA SER A 466 2.31 26.49 1.50
C SER A 466 3.09 27.47 2.40
N ALA A 467 4.00 28.27 1.82
CA ALA A 467 4.74 29.29 2.55
C ALA A 467 3.86 30.46 3.03
N ALA A 468 2.81 30.82 2.27
CA ALA A 468 1.83 31.82 2.67
C ALA A 468 0.96 31.33 3.84
N LEU A 469 0.60 30.05 3.85
CA LEU A 469 -0.14 29.41 4.95
C LEU A 469 0.72 29.23 6.20
N ARG A 470 2.06 29.11 6.05
CA ARG A 470 3.02 28.91 7.15
C ARG A 470 4.15 29.94 7.10
N PRO A 471 3.88 31.23 7.35
CA PRO A 471 4.86 32.31 7.17
C PRO A 471 6.08 32.20 8.09
N GLU A 472 5.95 31.54 9.25
CA GLU A 472 7.04 31.33 10.21
C GLU A 472 7.84 30.04 9.96
N SER A 473 7.44 29.21 8.98
CA SER A 473 8.11 27.95 8.69
C SER A 473 9.38 28.15 7.86
N ALA A 474 10.54 27.91 8.49
CA ALA A 474 11.82 27.88 7.79
C ALA A 474 11.85 26.82 6.67
N SER A 475 11.24 25.64 6.92
CA SER A 475 11.16 24.55 5.94
C SER A 475 10.31 24.93 4.72
N ALA A 476 9.20 25.65 4.90
CA ALA A 476 8.36 26.10 3.80
C ALA A 476 9.11 27.09 2.89
N GLN A 477 9.84 28.05 3.49
CA GLN A 477 10.68 28.99 2.74
C GLN A 477 11.86 28.30 2.04
N PHE A 478 12.46 27.30 2.68
CA PHE A 478 13.52 26.49 2.09
C PHE A 478 13.03 25.70 0.87
N ASN A 479 11.86 25.06 0.97
CA ASN A 479 11.26 24.31 -0.14
C ASN A 479 10.92 25.24 -1.31
N LEU A 480 10.35 26.42 -1.03
CA LEU A 480 10.10 27.45 -2.03
C LEU A 480 11.40 27.91 -2.72
N GLY A 481 12.45 28.20 -1.95
CA GLY A 481 13.76 28.57 -2.49
C GLY A 481 14.34 27.49 -3.41
N THR A 482 14.19 26.23 -3.03
CA THR A 482 14.63 25.07 -3.84
C THR A 482 13.85 24.98 -5.16
N ALA A 483 12.53 25.13 -5.14
CA ALA A 483 11.73 25.11 -6.36
C ALA A 483 12.00 26.32 -7.27
N LEU A 484 12.22 27.51 -6.69
CA LEU A 484 12.61 28.71 -7.44
C LEU A 484 13.96 28.52 -8.13
N ALA A 485 14.94 27.89 -7.48
CA ALA A 485 16.22 27.54 -8.10
C ALA A 485 16.02 26.59 -9.29
N ALA A 486 15.22 25.54 -9.12
CA ALA A 486 14.89 24.58 -10.18
C ALA A 486 14.16 25.25 -11.36
N ALA A 487 13.34 26.28 -11.09
CA ALA A 487 12.66 27.08 -12.11
C ALA A 487 13.56 28.15 -12.76
N GLY A 488 14.84 28.25 -12.38
CA GLY A 488 15.76 29.28 -12.87
C GLY A 488 15.51 30.69 -12.32
N ARG A 489 14.61 30.84 -11.34
CA ARG A 489 14.25 32.13 -10.69
C ARG A 489 15.23 32.43 -9.55
N LEU A 490 16.51 32.57 -9.91
CA LEU A 490 17.63 32.55 -8.96
C LEU A 490 17.59 33.67 -7.89
N GLN A 491 17.17 34.89 -8.26
CA GLN A 491 17.10 36.00 -7.29
C GLN A 491 16.00 35.79 -6.25
N GLU A 492 14.86 35.27 -6.67
CA GLU A 492 13.77 34.93 -5.74
C GLU A 492 14.15 33.73 -4.87
N SER A 493 14.88 32.76 -5.43
CA SER A 493 15.45 31.64 -4.67
C SER A 493 16.37 32.12 -3.55
N ILE A 494 17.28 33.07 -3.84
CA ILE A 494 18.15 33.70 -2.84
C ILE A 494 17.32 34.31 -1.71
N ALA A 495 16.31 35.11 -2.05
CA ALA A 495 15.45 35.77 -1.07
C ALA A 495 14.69 34.75 -0.19
N ALA A 496 14.18 33.67 -0.77
CA ALA A 496 13.49 32.61 -0.04
C ALA A 496 14.44 31.85 0.91
N PHE A 497 15.66 31.52 0.47
CA PHE A 497 16.65 30.90 1.36
C PHE A 497 17.10 31.83 2.49
N GLN A 498 17.30 33.13 2.21
CA GLN A 498 17.59 34.11 3.26
C GLN A 498 16.46 34.20 4.28
N GLN A 499 15.20 34.14 3.83
CA GLN A 499 14.04 34.06 4.71
C GLN A 499 14.04 32.78 5.55
N ALA A 500 14.36 31.62 4.97
CA ALA A 500 14.51 30.37 5.72
C ALA A 500 15.58 30.51 6.82
N LEU A 501 16.75 31.06 6.48
CA LEU A 501 17.87 31.24 7.41
C LEU A 501 17.61 32.31 8.48
N SER A 502 16.79 33.33 8.19
CA SER A 502 16.39 34.30 9.21
C SER A 502 15.55 33.68 10.33
N ARG A 503 14.77 32.64 10.00
CA ARG A 503 13.92 31.88 10.95
C ARG A 503 14.71 30.77 11.63
N ARG A 504 15.60 30.13 10.87
CA ARG A 504 16.44 29.03 11.34
C ARG A 504 17.90 29.22 10.88
N PRO A 505 18.72 29.95 11.64
CA PRO A 505 20.12 30.23 11.27
C PRO A 505 21.02 28.98 11.25
N ASP A 506 20.64 27.91 11.95
CA ASP A 506 21.39 26.64 11.99
C ASP A 506 20.97 25.64 10.90
N TYR A 507 20.24 26.11 9.87
CA TYR A 507 19.74 25.25 8.79
C TYR A 507 20.83 24.96 7.75
N GLY A 508 21.70 23.98 8.05
CA GLY A 508 22.87 23.62 7.25
C GLY A 508 22.57 23.40 5.75
N VAL A 509 21.55 22.61 5.43
CA VAL A 509 21.10 22.39 4.04
C VAL A 509 20.70 23.70 3.34
N ALA A 510 20.03 24.63 4.03
CA ALA A 510 19.65 25.93 3.45
C ALA A 510 20.87 26.81 3.17
N HIS A 511 21.88 26.80 4.04
CA HIS A 511 23.17 27.43 3.79
C HIS A 511 23.84 26.83 2.54
N GLY A 512 23.89 25.50 2.41
CA GLY A 512 24.45 24.83 1.24
C GLY A 512 23.75 25.20 -0.07
N ASN A 513 22.42 25.18 -0.08
CA ASN A 513 21.62 25.52 -1.27
C ASN A 513 21.73 27.01 -1.65
N LEU A 514 21.72 27.92 -0.67
CA LEU A 514 21.97 29.34 -0.93
C LEU A 514 23.38 29.57 -1.47
N GLY A 515 24.39 28.92 -0.89
CA GLY A 515 25.77 28.97 -1.39
C GLY A 515 25.87 28.54 -2.84
N ARG A 516 25.15 27.47 -3.23
CA ARG A 516 25.07 26.97 -4.61
C ARG A 516 24.45 28.01 -5.55
N VAL A 517 23.32 28.60 -5.18
CA VAL A 517 22.65 29.61 -6.02
C VAL A 517 23.52 30.86 -6.18
N LEU A 518 24.14 31.35 -5.09
CA LEU A 518 25.06 32.49 -5.12
C LEU A 518 26.24 32.24 -6.07
N LEU A 519 26.82 31.02 -6.03
CA LEU A 519 27.91 30.64 -6.93
C LEU A 519 27.50 30.72 -8.40
N VAL A 520 26.31 30.19 -8.73
CA VAL A 520 25.75 30.22 -10.09
C VAL A 520 25.47 31.66 -10.55
N THR A 521 25.04 32.54 -9.64
CA THR A 521 24.84 33.97 -9.93
C THR A 521 26.12 34.80 -9.93
N GLY A 522 27.28 34.20 -9.63
CA GLY A 522 28.59 34.86 -9.65
C GLY A 522 29.04 35.52 -8.34
N ASP A 523 28.25 35.44 -7.26
CA ASP A 523 28.66 35.91 -5.93
C ASP A 523 29.51 34.84 -5.22
N VAL A 524 30.78 34.77 -5.62
CA VAL A 524 31.76 33.83 -5.07
C VAL A 524 32.02 34.10 -3.58
N ALA A 525 31.98 35.36 -3.15
CA ALA A 525 32.24 35.74 -1.76
C ALA A 525 31.11 35.28 -0.83
N GLY A 526 29.86 35.60 -1.17
CA GLY A 526 28.69 35.15 -0.42
C GLY A 526 28.56 33.63 -0.43
N SER A 527 28.80 33.00 -1.58
CA SER A 527 28.83 31.55 -1.72
C SER A 527 29.81 30.88 -0.75
N LEU A 528 31.03 31.41 -0.65
CA LEU A 528 32.04 30.90 0.27
C LEU A 528 31.58 30.98 1.73
N THR A 529 31.01 32.12 2.14
CA THR A 529 30.47 32.31 3.50
C THR A 529 29.41 31.27 3.83
N HIS A 530 28.44 31.08 2.94
CA HIS A 530 27.35 30.13 3.18
C HIS A 530 27.82 28.67 3.15
N PHE A 531 28.73 28.29 2.25
CA PHE A 531 29.29 26.95 2.25
C PHE A 531 30.17 26.65 3.47
N GLN A 532 30.92 27.64 3.99
CA GLN A 532 31.68 27.49 5.22
C GLN A 532 30.77 27.18 6.41
N GLU A 533 29.66 27.92 6.55
CA GLU A 533 28.68 27.66 7.61
C GLU A 533 27.97 26.32 7.40
N ALA A 534 27.61 25.96 6.17
CA ALA A 534 27.02 24.65 5.84
C ALA A 534 27.95 23.48 6.23
N VAL A 535 29.26 23.59 5.98
CA VAL A 535 30.26 22.57 6.37
C VAL A 535 30.51 22.57 7.88
N LYS A 536 30.36 23.70 8.56
CA LYS A 536 30.45 23.77 10.03
C LYS A 536 29.26 23.06 10.69
N LEU A 537 28.05 23.28 10.17
CA LEU A 537 26.81 22.65 10.66
C LEU A 537 26.73 21.17 10.28
N GLU A 538 27.15 20.82 9.06
CA GLU A 538 27.06 19.46 8.50
C GLU A 538 28.43 19.01 7.93
N PRO A 539 29.41 18.67 8.78
CA PRO A 539 30.79 18.38 8.34
C PRO A 539 30.94 17.09 7.53
N LEU A 540 29.94 16.21 7.56
CA LEU A 540 29.87 14.94 6.84
C LEU A 540 28.93 15.01 5.62
N ASN A 541 28.54 16.20 5.18
CA ASN A 541 27.74 16.37 3.95
C ASN A 541 28.67 16.56 2.74
N PRO A 542 28.77 15.59 1.82
CA PRO A 542 29.68 15.67 0.69
C PRO A 542 29.31 16.75 -0.33
N GLN A 543 28.03 17.12 -0.45
CA GLN A 543 27.61 18.20 -1.36
C GLN A 543 28.08 19.57 -0.87
N ASN A 544 28.01 19.82 0.44
CA ASN A 544 28.51 21.06 1.05
C ASN A 544 30.04 21.18 0.87
N LEU A 545 30.77 20.07 1.04
CA LEU A 545 32.23 20.03 0.81
C LEU A 545 32.59 20.25 -0.66
N LEU A 546 31.85 19.63 -1.58
CA LEU A 546 32.02 19.86 -3.01
C LEU A 546 31.79 21.35 -3.35
N GLY A 547 30.68 21.94 -2.93
CA GLY A 547 30.36 23.34 -3.16
C GLY A 547 31.40 24.30 -2.57
N LEU A 548 31.86 24.03 -1.33
CA LEU A 548 32.94 24.81 -0.70
C LEU A 548 34.23 24.75 -1.51
N SER A 549 34.60 23.56 -2.00
CA SER A 549 35.81 23.40 -2.82
C SER A 549 35.73 24.19 -4.14
N GLU A 550 34.55 24.26 -4.75
CA GLU A 550 34.31 25.01 -5.99
C GLU A 550 34.41 26.52 -5.75
N ALA A 551 33.79 27.02 -4.68
CA ALA A 551 33.90 28.43 -4.29
C ALA A 551 35.35 28.84 -3.97
N LEU A 552 36.10 27.98 -3.26
CA LEU A 552 37.53 28.19 -2.97
C LEU A 552 38.37 28.24 -4.25
N ALA A 553 38.14 27.31 -5.19
CA ALA A 553 38.86 27.27 -6.45
C ALA A 553 38.60 28.52 -7.30
N LEU A 554 37.34 28.98 -7.36
CA LEU A 554 36.95 30.20 -8.07
C LEU A 554 37.54 31.47 -7.44
N ARG A 555 37.78 31.48 -6.12
CA ARG A 555 38.53 32.55 -5.43
C ARG A 555 40.05 32.43 -5.57
N GLY A 556 40.56 31.42 -6.27
CA GLY A 556 41.99 31.17 -6.45
C GLY A 556 42.68 30.46 -5.26
N ALA A 557 41.94 30.05 -4.24
CA ALA A 557 42.48 29.32 -3.08
C ALA A 557 42.63 27.82 -3.37
N ILE A 558 43.45 27.48 -4.37
CA ILE A 558 43.52 26.13 -4.95
C ILE A 558 43.94 25.06 -3.93
N ASP A 559 44.88 25.36 -3.04
CA ASP A 559 45.32 24.39 -2.01
C ASP A 559 44.19 24.05 -1.03
N GLN A 560 43.42 25.04 -0.60
CA GLN A 560 42.25 24.84 0.28
C GLN A 560 41.13 24.09 -0.44
N ALA A 561 40.93 24.33 -1.75
CA ALA A 561 39.97 23.59 -2.56
C ALA A 561 40.35 22.09 -2.65
N ILE A 562 41.65 21.79 -2.83
CA ILE A 562 42.17 20.42 -2.82
C ILE A 562 41.96 19.77 -1.45
N GLU A 563 42.31 20.45 -0.36
CA GLU A 563 42.09 19.91 0.99
C GLU A 563 40.61 19.58 1.24
N THR A 564 39.71 20.47 0.82
CA THR A 564 38.26 20.32 1.02
C THR A 564 37.69 19.16 0.19
N ILE A 565 38.05 19.06 -1.09
CA ILE A 565 37.55 17.96 -1.95
C ILE A 565 38.10 16.59 -1.50
N GLU A 566 39.31 16.53 -0.93
CA GLU A 566 39.88 15.29 -0.36
C GLU A 566 39.13 14.83 0.90
N ARG A 567 38.48 15.75 1.64
CA ARG A 567 37.55 15.37 2.72
C ARG A 567 36.29 14.72 2.16
N ALA A 568 35.72 15.26 1.07
CA ALA A 568 34.53 14.71 0.44
C ALA A 568 34.74 13.27 -0.08
N ILE A 569 35.91 12.97 -0.65
CA ILE A 569 36.27 11.64 -1.18
C ILE A 569 36.29 10.56 -0.09
N LYS A 570 36.53 10.93 1.17
CA LYS A 570 36.57 9.99 2.30
C LYS A 570 35.18 9.59 2.80
N LEU A 571 34.12 10.23 2.30
CA LEU A 571 32.74 9.94 2.70
C LEU A 571 32.12 8.90 1.76
N PRO A 572 31.07 8.19 2.19
CA PRO A 572 30.22 7.43 1.29
C PRO A 572 29.58 8.36 0.25
N LEU A 573 29.76 8.06 -1.05
CA LEU A 573 29.25 8.87 -2.15
C LEU A 573 28.37 8.02 -3.09
N PRO A 574 27.22 8.54 -3.54
CA PRO A 574 26.54 8.00 -4.71
C PRO A 574 27.47 8.00 -5.93
N GLU A 575 27.31 7.04 -6.84
CA GLU A 575 28.23 6.86 -7.98
C GLU A 575 28.38 8.13 -8.84
N THR A 576 27.27 8.84 -9.07
CA THR A 576 27.25 10.09 -9.84
C THR A 576 28.07 11.19 -9.16
N LEU A 577 27.87 11.39 -7.86
CA LEU A 577 28.60 12.37 -7.07
C LEU A 577 30.09 11.99 -6.94
N ALA A 578 30.40 10.69 -6.80
CA ALA A 578 31.77 10.22 -6.75
C ALA A 578 32.55 10.57 -8.04
N LYS A 579 31.92 10.39 -9.22
CA LYS A 579 32.51 10.79 -10.50
C LYS A 579 32.77 12.29 -10.56
N GLU A 580 31.81 13.10 -10.12
CA GLU A 580 31.93 14.57 -10.10
C GLU A 580 33.06 15.05 -9.17
N VAL A 581 33.08 14.55 -7.93
CA VAL A 581 34.10 14.90 -6.92
C VAL A 581 35.51 14.55 -7.42
N LEU A 582 35.69 13.37 -8.03
CA LEU A 582 36.97 12.95 -8.59
C LEU A 582 37.40 13.81 -9.78
N ALA A 583 36.46 14.21 -10.65
CA ALA A 583 36.74 15.10 -11.77
C ALA A 583 37.19 16.49 -11.29
N LYS A 584 36.52 17.06 -10.29
CA LYS A 584 36.88 18.35 -9.68
C LYS A 584 38.25 18.31 -9.01
N ARG A 585 38.56 17.25 -8.27
CA ARG A 585 39.89 17.02 -7.69
C ARG A 585 40.99 17.02 -8.76
N ALA A 586 40.78 16.31 -9.87
CA ALA A 586 41.75 16.28 -10.97
C ALA A 586 41.94 17.68 -11.58
N MET A 587 40.85 18.43 -11.75
CA MET A 587 40.88 19.82 -12.22
C MET A 587 41.68 20.73 -11.29
N TYR A 588 41.42 20.71 -9.98
CA TYR A 588 42.15 21.55 -9.01
C TYR A 588 43.65 21.24 -8.98
N ARG A 589 44.03 19.96 -9.07
CA ARG A 589 45.44 19.56 -9.17
C ARG A 589 46.13 20.08 -10.43
N LYS A 590 45.39 20.23 -11.53
CA LYS A 590 45.91 20.85 -12.75
C LYS A 590 46.05 22.36 -12.57
N MET A 591 45.11 23.02 -11.90
CA MET A 591 45.15 24.46 -11.61
C MET A 591 46.27 24.86 -10.63
N ARG A 592 46.72 23.92 -9.78
CA ARG A 592 47.83 24.11 -8.84
C ARG A 592 49.20 24.13 -9.53
N LYS A 593 49.31 23.48 -10.69
CA LYS A 593 50.54 23.42 -11.50
C LYS A 593 50.59 24.63 -12.43
#